data_AF-A0AA43C1U6-F1
#
_entry.id   AF-A0AA43C1U6-F1
#
_cell.length_a   1.000
_cell.length_b   1.000
_cell.length_c   1.000
_cell.angle_alpha   90.00
_cell.angle_beta   90.00
_cell.angle_gamma   90.00
#
_symmetry.space_group_name_H-M   'P 1'
#
loop_
_entity.id
_entity.type
_entity.pdbx_description
1 polymer ?
#
loop_
_entity_poly.entity_id
_entity_poly.type
_entity_poly.pdbx_seq_one_letter_code
_entity_poly.pdbx_strand_id
1 'polypeptide(L)'
;MSLKKLFLVAMFVAVVAVFGASTVQADPLPKITICHIPPGNPANWHTITISENALPAHYDNHGDFPGNCSANCEELCDDSNPCTIDVDQEAEDCVCLVEGVPVDCGPITACAAVSCDPESGCLSTPTICDDFNECTADTCSESYSGCIYAPLDDGTPCGDGQSCNSGVCGEAPPQM
;
A
#
# COMPACT_ATOMS: atom_id res chain seq x y z
N MET A 1 -56.63 -46.20 54.06
CA MET A 1 -55.18 -46.04 53.86
C MET A 1 -54.62 -45.27 55.06
N SER A 2 -53.71 -45.83 55.86
CA SER A 2 -53.24 -45.21 57.12
C SER A 2 -52.52 -43.89 56.85
N LEU A 3 -52.76 -42.86 57.68
CA LEU A 3 -52.24 -41.49 57.56
C LEU A 3 -50.72 -41.42 57.32
N LYS A 4 -49.96 -42.43 57.80
CA LYS A 4 -48.52 -42.59 57.57
C LYS A 4 -48.16 -42.87 56.09
N LYS A 5 -49.03 -43.56 55.34
CA LYS A 5 -48.85 -43.81 53.89
C LYS A 5 -49.16 -42.56 53.06
N LEU A 6 -50.05 -41.68 53.53
CA LEU A 6 -50.36 -40.42 52.85
C LEU A 6 -49.20 -39.42 52.99
N PHE A 7 -48.56 -39.35 54.16
CA PHE A 7 -47.36 -38.52 54.38
C PHE A 7 -46.16 -38.96 53.54
N LEU A 8 -45.91 -40.27 53.41
CA LEU A 8 -44.82 -40.80 52.58
C LEU A 8 -45.04 -40.55 51.09
N VAL A 9 -46.27 -40.70 50.60
CA VAL A 9 -46.60 -40.41 49.19
C VAL A 9 -46.53 -38.90 48.91
N ALA A 10 -47.00 -38.05 49.83
CA ALA A 10 -46.91 -36.60 49.68
C ALA A 10 -45.46 -36.09 49.71
N MET A 11 -44.58 -36.64 50.57
CA MET A 11 -43.16 -36.31 50.54
C MET A 11 -42.48 -36.77 49.25
N PHE A 12 -42.81 -37.96 48.73
CA PHE A 12 -42.22 -38.46 47.50
C PHE A 12 -42.63 -37.62 46.27
N VAL A 13 -43.89 -37.19 46.22
CA VAL A 13 -44.38 -36.27 45.16
C VAL A 13 -43.76 -34.88 45.29
N ALA A 14 -43.59 -34.37 46.52
CA ALA A 14 -42.97 -33.07 46.74
C ALA A 14 -41.47 -33.04 46.37
N VAL A 15 -40.73 -34.13 46.60
CA VAL A 15 -39.30 -34.20 46.23
C VAL A 15 -39.11 -34.22 44.71
N VAL A 16 -39.98 -34.90 43.95
CA VAL A 16 -39.92 -34.91 42.48
C VAL A 16 -40.26 -33.54 41.87
N ALA A 17 -41.12 -32.75 42.51
CA ALA A 17 -41.49 -31.42 42.02
C ALA A 17 -40.43 -30.32 42.28
N VAL A 18 -39.43 -30.57 43.14
CA VAL A 18 -38.33 -29.62 43.42
C VAL A 18 -37.13 -29.81 42.47
N PHE A 19 -37.01 -30.98 41.83
CA PHE A 19 -36.09 -31.16 40.70
C PHE A 19 -36.75 -30.66 39.42
N GLY A 20 -36.94 -29.35 39.32
CA GLY A 20 -37.27 -28.70 38.07
C GLY A 20 -36.28 -29.13 36.99
N ALA A 21 -36.77 -29.45 35.80
CA ALA A 21 -35.92 -29.75 34.65
C ALA A 21 -35.12 -28.48 34.31
N SER A 22 -33.90 -28.38 34.80
CA SER A 22 -32.94 -27.39 34.33
C SER A 22 -32.68 -27.70 32.86
N THR A 23 -33.27 -26.93 31.96
CA THR A 23 -32.86 -26.93 30.57
C THR A 23 -31.42 -26.43 30.53
N VAL A 24 -30.47 -27.32 30.25
CA VAL A 24 -29.11 -26.92 29.88
C VAL A 24 -29.25 -26.23 28.52
N GLN A 25 -29.42 -24.91 28.54
CA GLN A 25 -29.32 -24.10 27.34
C GLN A 25 -27.82 -24.06 26.99
N ALA A 26 -27.44 -24.71 25.90
CA ALA A 26 -26.10 -24.51 25.37
C ALA A 26 -26.04 -23.08 24.83
N ASP A 27 -25.27 -22.22 25.51
CA ASP A 27 -24.95 -20.91 24.95
C ASP A 27 -24.23 -21.13 23.61
N PRO A 28 -24.54 -20.34 22.57
CA PRO A 28 -23.80 -20.43 21.32
C PRO A 28 -22.32 -20.21 21.61
N LEU A 29 -21.48 -21.14 21.14
CA LEU A 29 -20.03 -20.99 21.25
C LEU A 29 -19.61 -19.62 20.71
N PRO A 30 -18.67 -18.94 21.39
CA PRO A 30 -18.21 -17.64 20.95
C PRO A 30 -17.57 -17.76 19.56
N LYS A 31 -17.80 -16.73 18.75
CA LYS A 31 -17.39 -16.65 17.35
C LYS A 31 -16.51 -15.44 17.13
N ILE A 32 -15.56 -15.59 16.23
CA ILE A 32 -14.61 -14.54 15.84
C ILE A 32 -14.59 -14.41 14.32
N THR A 33 -14.46 -13.17 13.86
CA THR A 33 -14.22 -12.85 12.44
C THR A 33 -12.73 -12.85 12.17
N ILE A 34 -12.31 -13.52 11.09
CA ILE A 34 -10.93 -13.55 10.62
C ILE A 34 -10.86 -13.27 9.12
N CYS A 35 -9.71 -12.78 8.67
CA CYS A 35 -9.35 -12.86 7.26
C CYS A 35 -8.65 -14.21 7.04
N HIS A 36 -9.27 -15.06 6.24
CA HIS A 36 -8.76 -16.38 5.93
C HIS A 36 -7.94 -16.36 4.65
N ILE A 37 -6.72 -16.89 4.68
CA ILE A 37 -5.79 -16.98 3.54
C ILE A 37 -5.57 -18.47 3.23
N PRO A 38 -6.16 -19.02 2.15
CA PRO A 38 -6.01 -20.44 1.84
C PRO A 38 -4.56 -20.80 1.46
N PRO A 39 -3.93 -21.84 2.06
CA PRO A 39 -2.54 -22.20 1.77
C PRO A 39 -2.25 -22.56 0.31
N GLY A 40 -3.25 -23.13 -0.38
CA GLY A 40 -3.15 -23.50 -1.79
C GLY A 40 -3.57 -22.39 -2.75
N ASN A 41 -4.13 -21.28 -2.25
CA ASN A 41 -4.57 -20.14 -3.04
C ASN A 41 -4.58 -18.85 -2.21
N PRO A 42 -3.40 -18.27 -1.89
CA PRO A 42 -3.31 -17.09 -1.03
C PRO A 42 -4.02 -15.85 -1.59
N ALA A 43 -4.15 -15.74 -2.92
CA ALA A 43 -4.89 -14.67 -3.58
C ALA A 43 -6.41 -14.75 -3.38
N ASN A 44 -6.93 -15.90 -2.92
CA ASN A 44 -8.35 -16.08 -2.61
C ASN A 44 -8.62 -15.92 -1.11
N TRP A 45 -8.01 -14.90 -0.53
CA TRP A 45 -8.31 -14.51 0.83
C TRP A 45 -9.77 -14.04 0.93
N HIS A 46 -10.41 -14.29 2.08
CA HIS A 46 -11.78 -13.83 2.30
C HIS A 46 -12.13 -13.80 3.78
N THR A 47 -13.05 -12.91 4.14
CA THR A 47 -13.51 -12.77 5.53
C THR A 47 -14.50 -13.87 5.89
N ILE A 48 -14.22 -14.60 6.98
CA ILE A 48 -15.10 -15.64 7.51
C ILE A 48 -15.34 -15.45 9.00
N THR A 49 -16.40 -16.06 9.52
CA THR A 49 -16.67 -16.15 10.96
C THR A 49 -16.57 -17.60 11.42
N ILE A 50 -15.62 -17.86 12.31
CA ILE A 50 -15.33 -19.19 12.87
C ILE A 50 -15.64 -19.24 14.36
N SER A 51 -15.63 -20.44 14.95
CA SER A 51 -15.60 -20.58 16.41
C SER A 51 -14.25 -20.13 16.94
N GLU A 52 -14.22 -19.47 18.09
CA GLU A 52 -12.94 -19.13 18.77
C GLU A 52 -12.05 -20.36 19.01
N ASN A 53 -12.65 -21.54 19.19
CA ASN A 53 -11.90 -22.80 19.35
C ASN A 53 -11.10 -23.21 18.10
N ALA A 54 -11.48 -22.70 16.92
CA ALA A 54 -10.78 -22.97 15.66
C ALA A 54 -9.66 -21.94 15.39
N LEU A 55 -9.64 -20.81 16.11
CA LEU A 55 -8.71 -19.71 15.87
C LEU A 55 -7.23 -20.12 15.86
N PRO A 56 -6.74 -20.97 16.80
CA PRO A 56 -5.33 -21.38 16.79
C PRO A 56 -4.95 -22.12 15.50
N ALA A 57 -5.82 -22.98 14.99
CA ALA A 57 -5.54 -23.74 13.77
C ALA A 57 -5.43 -22.85 12.53
N HIS A 58 -6.21 -21.76 12.50
CA HIS A 58 -6.20 -20.78 11.40
C HIS A 58 -4.93 -19.90 11.42
N TYR A 59 -4.45 -19.51 12.59
CA TYR A 59 -3.22 -18.70 12.70
C TYR A 59 -1.96 -19.52 12.46
N ASP A 60 -1.85 -20.67 13.11
CA ASP A 60 -0.61 -21.44 13.16
C ASP A 60 -0.29 -22.15 11.84
N ASN A 61 -1.30 -22.38 10.98
CA ASN A 61 -1.14 -23.19 9.78
C ASN A 61 -1.35 -22.42 8.47
N HIS A 62 -2.08 -21.31 8.48
CA HIS A 62 -2.61 -20.71 7.25
C HIS A 62 -2.31 -19.20 7.10
N GLY A 63 -1.72 -18.56 8.11
CA GLY A 63 -1.40 -17.12 8.05
C GLY A 63 -2.61 -16.21 8.22
N ASP A 64 -3.75 -16.77 8.66
CA ASP A 64 -4.97 -16.02 8.93
C ASP A 64 -4.76 -15.04 10.10
N PHE A 65 -5.53 -13.95 10.10
CA PHE A 65 -5.42 -12.92 11.15
C PHE A 65 -6.81 -12.43 11.61
N PRO A 66 -6.92 -11.85 12.81
CA PRO A 66 -8.20 -11.41 13.35
C PRO A 66 -8.72 -10.18 12.61
N GLY A 67 -10.03 -10.13 12.37
CA GLY A 67 -10.70 -9.00 11.73
C GLY A 67 -11.13 -9.28 10.29
N ASN A 68 -11.61 -8.25 9.61
CA ASN A 68 -11.94 -8.31 8.19
C ASN A 68 -10.67 -8.14 7.35
N CYS A 69 -10.59 -8.79 6.19
CA CYS A 69 -9.53 -8.59 5.22
C CYS A 69 -9.34 -7.12 4.82
N SER A 70 -10.41 -6.31 4.78
CA SER A 70 -10.30 -4.88 4.46
C SER A 70 -9.41 -4.08 5.43
N ALA A 71 -9.10 -4.61 6.62
CA ALA A 71 -8.18 -3.97 7.55
C ALA A 71 -6.69 -4.06 7.12
N ASN A 72 -6.33 -5.04 6.29
CA ASN A 72 -4.96 -5.28 5.81
C ASN A 72 -4.93 -5.34 4.28
N CYS A 73 -5.76 -4.54 3.62
CA CYS A 73 -5.94 -4.58 2.17
C CYS A 73 -4.64 -4.31 1.40
N GLU A 74 -3.81 -3.37 1.89
CA GLU A 74 -2.52 -3.02 1.26
C GLU A 74 -1.59 -4.25 1.18
N GLU A 75 -1.41 -4.98 2.27
CA GLU A 75 -0.53 -6.15 2.31
C GLU A 75 -1.11 -7.36 1.56
N LEU A 76 -2.44 -7.49 1.53
CA LEU A 76 -3.13 -8.58 0.83
C LEU A 76 -3.15 -8.42 -0.69
N CYS A 77 -3.08 -7.18 -1.17
CA CYS A 77 -3.11 -6.87 -2.59
C CYS A 77 -1.73 -6.56 -3.19
N ASP A 78 -0.71 -6.35 -2.37
CA ASP A 78 0.67 -6.11 -2.81
C ASP A 78 1.16 -7.21 -3.76
N ASP A 79 1.31 -6.88 -5.04
CA ASP A 79 1.85 -7.77 -6.06
C ASP A 79 3.39 -7.70 -6.16
N SER A 80 4.02 -6.98 -5.23
CA SER A 80 5.45 -6.68 -5.16
C SER A 80 5.99 -5.88 -6.34
N ASN A 81 5.11 -5.28 -7.16
CA ASN A 81 5.50 -4.40 -8.24
C ASN A 81 5.24 -2.94 -7.84
N PRO A 82 6.27 -2.15 -7.53
CA PRO A 82 6.12 -0.75 -7.14
C PRO A 82 5.60 0.15 -8.27
N CYS A 83 5.48 -0.38 -9.50
CA CYS A 83 4.97 0.33 -10.66
C CYS A 83 3.48 0.16 -10.90
N THR A 84 2.79 -0.57 -10.03
CA THR A 84 1.36 -0.78 -10.11
C THR A 84 0.69 -0.32 -8.81
N ILE A 85 -0.54 0.15 -8.94
CA ILE A 85 -1.41 0.40 -7.80
C ILE A 85 -2.08 -0.92 -7.46
N ASP A 86 -1.91 -1.37 -6.23
CA ASP A 86 -2.38 -2.68 -5.77
C ASP A 86 -3.86 -2.68 -5.35
N VAL A 87 -4.34 -1.55 -4.83
CA VAL A 87 -5.67 -1.40 -4.23
C VAL A 87 -6.50 -0.33 -4.93
N ASP A 88 -7.78 -0.62 -5.14
CA ASP A 88 -8.75 0.42 -5.50
C ASP A 88 -9.11 1.23 -4.26
N GLN A 89 -8.53 2.42 -4.12
CA GLN A 89 -8.78 3.31 -2.98
C GLN A 89 -10.21 3.89 -2.95
N GLU A 90 -10.93 3.83 -4.07
CA GLU A 90 -12.29 4.35 -4.18
C GLU A 90 -13.35 3.28 -3.87
N ALA A 91 -12.93 2.03 -3.65
CA ALA A 91 -13.84 0.94 -3.31
C ALA A 91 -14.27 0.99 -1.83
N GLU A 92 -15.55 0.71 -1.58
CA GLU A 92 -16.12 0.61 -0.23
C GLU A 92 -15.62 -0.64 0.53
N ASP A 93 -15.09 -1.62 -0.20
CA ASP A 93 -14.47 -2.85 0.33
C ASP A 93 -13.12 -3.08 -0.37
N CYS A 94 -12.29 -3.96 0.18
CA CYS A 94 -10.98 -4.25 -0.36
C CYS A 94 -11.08 -4.89 -1.75
N VAL A 95 -10.61 -4.17 -2.76
CA VAL A 95 -10.55 -4.64 -4.15
C VAL A 95 -9.12 -4.53 -4.63
N CYS A 96 -8.48 -5.68 -4.88
CA CYS A 96 -7.17 -5.70 -5.52
C CYS A 96 -7.29 -5.41 -7.01
N LEU A 97 -6.35 -4.62 -7.52
CA LEU A 97 -6.23 -4.30 -8.94
C LEU A 97 -5.31 -5.33 -9.61
N VAL A 98 -5.90 -6.42 -10.10
CA VAL A 98 -5.15 -7.52 -10.74
C VAL A 98 -4.64 -7.22 -12.15
N GLU A 99 -5.15 -6.16 -12.77
CA GLU A 99 -4.67 -5.62 -14.05
C GLU A 99 -3.99 -4.28 -13.75
N GLY A 100 -2.77 -4.39 -13.20
CA GLY A 100 -2.02 -3.32 -12.55
C GLY A 100 -2.20 -1.95 -13.19
N VAL A 101 -2.93 -1.07 -12.49
CA VAL A 101 -3.04 0.33 -12.87
C VAL A 101 -1.67 0.95 -12.68
N PRO A 102 -1.03 1.52 -13.73
CA PRO A 102 0.30 2.07 -13.59
C PRO A 102 0.33 3.17 -12.52
N VAL A 103 1.35 3.13 -11.66
CA VAL A 103 1.59 4.20 -10.70
C VAL A 103 1.91 5.51 -11.44
N ASP A 104 1.36 6.61 -10.96
CA ASP A 104 1.74 7.95 -11.44
C ASP A 104 3.05 8.38 -10.79
N CYS A 105 4.15 8.29 -11.54
CA CYS A 105 5.48 8.75 -11.12
C CYS A 105 5.66 10.28 -11.19
N GLY A 106 4.58 11.02 -11.43
CA GLY A 106 4.56 12.46 -11.53
C GLY A 106 4.51 12.95 -12.98
N PRO A 107 4.53 14.28 -13.18
CA PRO A 107 4.44 14.84 -14.51
C PRO A 107 5.74 14.62 -15.29
N ILE A 108 5.60 14.24 -16.56
CA ILE A 108 6.67 14.44 -17.54
C ILE A 108 6.71 15.93 -17.85
N THR A 109 7.83 16.58 -17.59
CA THR A 109 8.03 18.00 -17.86
C THR A 109 9.09 18.22 -18.93
N ALA A 110 9.32 19.48 -19.29
CA ALA A 110 10.39 19.82 -20.21
C ALA A 110 11.79 19.59 -19.61
N CYS A 111 11.87 19.49 -18.28
CA CYS A 111 13.13 19.35 -17.54
C CYS A 111 13.31 18.01 -16.83
N ALA A 112 12.30 17.16 -16.83
CA ALA A 112 12.40 15.83 -16.24
C ALA A 112 11.52 14.86 -17.01
N ALA A 113 12.13 13.77 -17.47
CA ALA A 113 11.38 12.57 -17.78
C ALA A 113 11.18 11.76 -16.50
N VAL A 114 10.00 11.17 -16.35
CA VAL A 114 9.72 10.21 -15.29
C VAL A 114 9.46 8.85 -15.91
N SER A 115 9.84 7.80 -15.19
CA SER A 115 9.61 6.41 -15.58
C SER A 115 9.43 5.58 -14.32
N CYS A 116 8.92 4.37 -14.45
CA CYS A 116 8.89 3.42 -13.35
C CYS A 116 9.72 2.19 -13.70
N ASP A 117 10.61 1.83 -12.79
CA ASP A 117 11.41 0.60 -12.84
C ASP A 117 10.82 -0.42 -11.86
N PRO A 118 10.47 -1.65 -12.28
CA PRO A 118 9.84 -2.64 -11.39
C PRO A 118 10.69 -3.07 -10.18
N GLU A 119 12.00 -2.81 -10.17
CA GLU A 119 12.85 -3.12 -9.02
C GLU A 119 13.03 -1.91 -8.08
N SER A 120 13.11 -0.70 -8.66
CA SER A 120 13.49 0.52 -7.96
C SER A 120 12.35 1.51 -7.75
N GLY A 121 11.18 1.27 -8.34
CA GLY A 121 10.02 2.16 -8.34
C GLY A 121 10.17 3.36 -9.27
N CYS A 122 9.53 4.47 -8.92
CA CYS A 122 9.55 5.68 -9.73
C CYS A 122 10.94 6.33 -9.81
N LEU A 123 11.39 6.54 -11.04
CA LEU A 123 12.65 7.19 -11.39
C LEU A 123 12.39 8.51 -12.10
N SER A 124 13.18 9.53 -11.76
CA SER A 124 13.19 10.82 -12.44
C SER A 124 14.55 11.06 -13.07
N THR A 125 14.57 11.31 -14.38
CA THR A 125 15.77 11.63 -15.15
C THR A 125 15.72 13.10 -15.58
N PRO A 126 16.58 13.96 -15.00
CA PRO A 126 16.68 15.35 -15.41
C PRO A 126 17.09 15.48 -16.89
N THR A 127 16.50 16.46 -17.58
CA THR A 127 16.92 16.84 -18.92
C THR A 127 18.26 17.55 -18.84
N ILE A 128 19.25 17.04 -19.58
CA ILE A 128 20.59 17.64 -19.66
C ILE A 128 20.56 18.69 -20.76
N CYS A 129 20.83 19.94 -20.38
CA CYS A 129 20.79 21.09 -21.27
C CYS A 129 22.17 21.55 -21.73
N ASP A 130 23.14 20.66 -21.88
CA ASP A 130 24.50 21.01 -22.33
C ASP A 130 24.50 21.31 -23.84
N ASP A 131 24.79 22.56 -24.25
CA ASP A 131 25.00 22.93 -25.67
C ASP A 131 26.47 22.85 -26.12
N PHE A 132 27.34 22.37 -25.24
CA PHE A 132 28.79 22.30 -25.43
C PHE A 132 29.47 23.66 -25.62
N ASN A 133 28.84 24.75 -25.18
CA ASN A 133 29.44 26.07 -25.17
C ASN A 133 29.80 26.50 -23.74
N GLU A 134 31.09 26.55 -23.44
CA GLU A 134 31.59 26.98 -22.12
C GLU A 134 31.23 28.45 -21.79
N CYS A 135 30.80 29.23 -22.78
CA CYS A 135 30.38 30.62 -22.62
C CYS A 135 28.88 30.80 -22.43
N THR A 136 28.14 29.72 -22.18
CA THR A 136 26.73 29.76 -21.78
C THR A 136 26.53 29.12 -20.41
N ALA A 137 25.59 29.67 -19.65
CA ALA A 137 24.99 29.05 -18.50
C ALA A 137 23.77 28.25 -18.96
N ASP A 138 23.95 26.94 -18.91
CA ASP A 138 23.00 25.96 -19.42
C ASP A 138 22.04 25.57 -18.30
N THR A 139 20.76 25.88 -18.47
CA THR A 139 19.75 25.61 -17.45
C THR A 139 18.49 25.10 -18.10
N CYS A 140 17.86 24.10 -17.49
CA CYS A 140 16.50 23.74 -17.88
C CYS A 140 15.49 24.61 -17.12
N SER A 141 14.54 25.20 -17.84
CA SER A 141 13.50 26.02 -17.25
C SER A 141 12.10 25.56 -17.63
N GLU A 142 11.30 25.27 -16.61
CA GLU A 142 9.87 24.96 -16.79
C GLU A 142 9.10 26.14 -17.39
N SER A 143 9.44 27.37 -16.98
CA SER A 143 8.81 28.60 -17.46
C SER A 143 9.03 28.84 -18.96
N TYR A 144 10.15 28.37 -19.50
CA TYR A 144 10.46 28.43 -20.93
C TYR A 144 10.20 27.09 -21.63
N SER A 145 9.67 26.11 -20.90
CA SER A 145 9.38 24.75 -21.39
C SER A 145 10.56 24.11 -22.11
N GLY A 146 11.77 24.23 -21.53
CA GLY A 146 12.96 23.55 -22.05
C GLY A 146 14.27 24.21 -21.66
N CYS A 147 15.32 23.88 -22.41
CA CYS A 147 16.66 24.39 -22.20
C CYS A 147 16.78 25.86 -22.55
N ILE A 148 17.43 26.61 -21.66
CA ILE A 148 17.85 27.98 -21.86
C ILE A 148 19.37 28.05 -21.75
N TYR A 149 19.97 28.84 -22.64
CA TYR A 149 21.41 29.00 -22.78
C TYR A 149 21.73 30.48 -22.63
N ALA A 150 22.02 30.91 -21.41
CA ALA A 150 22.26 32.33 -21.12
C ALA A 150 23.74 32.66 -21.31
N PRO A 151 24.10 33.67 -22.13
CA PRO A 151 25.50 34.07 -22.27
C PRO A 151 26.14 34.41 -20.92
N LEU A 152 27.35 33.90 -20.68
CA LEU A 152 28.19 34.31 -19.57
C LEU A 152 28.75 35.73 -19.80
N ASP A 153 29.24 36.34 -18.72
CA ASP A 153 29.82 37.68 -18.75
C ASP A 153 31.06 37.72 -19.67
N ASP A 154 31.20 38.82 -20.41
CA ASP A 154 32.39 39.05 -21.24
C ASP A 154 33.67 39.03 -20.41
N GLY A 155 34.71 38.36 -20.92
CA GLY A 155 35.97 38.16 -20.20
C GLY A 155 36.01 36.90 -19.32
N THR A 156 34.90 36.18 -19.18
CA THR A 156 34.89 34.86 -18.53
C THR A 156 35.87 33.92 -19.26
N PRO A 157 36.84 33.31 -18.56
CA PRO A 157 37.79 32.41 -19.22
C PRO A 157 37.08 31.20 -19.82
N CYS A 158 37.45 30.84 -21.04
CA CYS A 158 36.98 29.66 -21.75
C CYS A 158 38.14 29.03 -22.55
N GLY A 159 38.09 27.72 -22.76
CA GLY A 159 39.11 26.98 -23.53
C GLY A 159 40.56 27.29 -23.13
N ASP A 160 41.48 27.16 -24.10
CA ASP A 160 42.92 27.35 -23.91
C ASP A 160 43.33 28.83 -23.92
N GLY A 161 42.92 29.57 -22.89
CA GLY A 161 43.31 30.98 -22.70
C GLY A 161 42.48 31.99 -23.51
N GLN A 162 41.30 31.58 -23.96
CA GLN A 162 40.31 32.45 -24.59
C GLN A 162 39.38 33.06 -23.55
N SER A 163 38.52 33.98 -23.99
CA SER A 163 37.49 34.56 -23.14
C SER A 163 36.17 34.68 -23.88
N CYS A 164 35.09 34.59 -23.13
CA CYS A 164 33.76 34.80 -23.65
C CYS A 164 33.57 36.23 -24.14
N ASN A 165 32.98 36.37 -25.32
CA ASN A 165 32.48 37.63 -25.85
C ASN A 165 31.10 37.37 -26.47
N SER A 166 30.06 38.00 -25.92
CA SER A 166 28.68 37.84 -26.38
C SER A 166 28.24 36.37 -26.47
N GLY A 167 28.64 35.56 -25.49
CA GLY A 167 28.31 34.13 -25.42
C GLY A 167 29.11 33.22 -26.34
N VAL A 168 30.16 33.71 -27.00
CA VAL A 168 31.05 32.92 -27.85
C VAL A 168 32.46 32.90 -27.27
N CYS A 169 33.07 31.72 -27.21
CA CYS A 169 34.48 31.60 -26.84
C CYS A 169 35.37 32.09 -27.99
N GLY A 170 36.22 33.08 -27.72
CA GLY A 170 37.11 33.66 -28.73
C GLY A 170 38.29 34.41 -28.12
N GLU A 171 39.12 34.99 -28.99
CA GLU A 171 40.21 35.86 -28.53
C GLU A 171 39.63 37.07 -27.79
N ALA A 172 40.21 37.39 -26.63
CA ALA A 172 39.82 38.55 -25.84
C ALA A 172 39.88 39.80 -26.73
N PRO A 173 38.81 40.63 -26.79
CA PRO A 173 38.87 41.86 -27.54
C PRO A 173 40.04 42.72 -27.05
N PRO A 174 40.78 43.40 -27.95
CA PRO A 174 41.92 44.21 -27.56
C PRO A 174 41.44 45.24 -26.52
N GLN A 175 42.00 45.15 -25.32
CA GLN A 175 41.72 46.05 -24.21
C GLN A 175 42.01 47.48 -24.69
N MET A 176 40.96 48.30 -24.85
CA MET A 176 41.09 49.72 -25.19
C MET A 176 41.25 50.57 -23.94
#